data_AF-A0A0A1VJ29-F1
#
_entry.id   AF-A0A0A1VJ29-F1
#
_cell.length_a   1.000
_cell.length_b   1.000
_cell.length_c   1.000
_cell.angle_alpha   90.00
_cell.angle_beta   90.00
_cell.angle_gamma   90.00
#
_symmetry.space_group_name_H-M   'P 1'
#
loop_
_entity.id
_entity.type
_entity.pdbx_description
1 polymer ?
#
loop_
_entity_poly.entity_id
_entity_poly.type
_entity_poly.pdbx_seq_one_letter_code
_entity_poly.pdbx_strand_id
1 'polypeptide(L)'
;MTVSGNALQRLREAGVRPTVPRIAVLQVFDDLGDQPLSVEEVFRRISERGLRVSLGTVYRSVRQMEAQGVLHSAYPAGTKRLYRLQGAEPVAGDRISVN
;
A
#
# COMPACT_ATOMS: atom_id res chain seq x y z
N MET A 1 -0.18 2.53 19.27
CA MET A 1 -1.41 2.16 18.53
C MET A 1 -1.27 2.76 17.15
N THR A 2 -0.75 1.97 16.21
CA THR A 2 -0.12 2.45 14.97
C THR A 2 -1.14 3.07 14.04
N VAL A 3 -0.74 4.19 13.42
CA VAL A 3 -1.51 5.06 12.53
C VAL A 3 -2.28 4.24 11.49
N SER A 4 -3.61 4.11 11.66
CA SER A 4 -4.49 3.74 10.56
C SER A 4 -4.59 4.93 9.61
N GLY A 5 -3.61 5.08 8.73
CA GLY A 5 -3.74 5.92 7.56
C GLY A 5 -4.92 5.40 6.75
N ASN A 6 -5.97 6.19 6.62
CA ASN A 6 -7.17 5.78 5.90
C ASN A 6 -6.81 5.52 4.42
N ALA A 7 -6.68 4.26 4.02
CA ALA A 7 -6.29 3.86 2.66
C ALA A 7 -7.16 4.54 1.57
N LEU A 8 -8.44 4.74 1.86
CA LEU A 8 -9.37 5.46 0.99
C LEU A 8 -8.99 6.95 0.87
N GLN A 9 -8.58 7.61 1.95
CA GLN A 9 -8.09 8.99 1.90
C GLN A 9 -6.81 9.11 1.08
N ARG A 10 -5.83 8.23 1.30
CA ARG A 10 -4.57 8.21 0.53
C ARG A 10 -4.81 8.06 -0.97
N LEU A 11 -5.76 7.20 -1.37
CA LEU A 11 -6.14 7.06 -2.78
C LEU A 11 -6.74 8.36 -3.34
N ARG A 12 -7.63 9.01 -2.59
CA ARG A 12 -8.24 10.27 -3.03
C ARG A 12 -7.20 11.38 -3.18
N GLU A 13 -6.30 11.53 -2.21
CA GLU A 13 -5.22 12.53 -2.24
C GLU A 13 -4.26 12.30 -3.42
N ALA A 14 -4.00 11.03 -3.76
CA ALA A 14 -3.19 10.66 -4.91
C ALA A 14 -3.94 10.69 -6.26
N GLY A 15 -5.18 11.19 -6.31
CA GLY A 15 -5.99 11.22 -7.53
C GLY A 15 -6.36 9.83 -8.08
N VAL A 16 -6.21 8.77 -7.27
CA VAL A 16 -6.55 7.40 -7.65
C VAL A 16 -7.99 7.10 -7.24
N ARG A 17 -8.84 6.73 -8.21
CA ARG A 17 -10.23 6.33 -7.92
C ARG A 17 -10.25 5.15 -6.92
N PRO A 18 -10.87 5.29 -5.74
CA PRO A 18 -10.83 4.27 -4.70
C PRO A 18 -11.85 3.16 -4.95
N THR A 19 -11.40 2.12 -5.65
CA THR A 19 -12.18 0.89 -5.88
C THR A 19 -11.83 -0.15 -4.83
N VAL A 20 -12.72 -1.13 -4.60
CA VAL A 20 -12.49 -2.23 -3.65
C VAL A 20 -11.11 -2.91 -3.84
N PRO A 21 -10.67 -3.28 -5.05
CA PRO A 21 -9.34 -3.87 -5.24
C PRO A 21 -8.19 -2.94 -4.86
N ARG A 22 -8.29 -1.63 -5.15
CA ARG A 22 -7.22 -0.67 -4.83
C ARG A 22 -7.12 -0.39 -3.34
N ILE A 23 -8.27 -0.30 -2.67
CA ILE A 23 -8.33 -0.17 -1.22
C ILE A 23 -7.69 -1.40 -0.57
N ALA A 24 -8.05 -2.61 -1.02
CA ALA A 24 -7.49 -3.85 -0.50
C ALA A 24 -5.96 -3.94 -0.70
N VAL A 25 -5.44 -3.50 -1.85
CA VAL A 25 -3.99 -3.44 -2.10
C VAL A 25 -3.30 -2.51 -1.10
N LEU A 26 -3.81 -1.31 -0.86
CA LEU A 26 -3.18 -0.40 0.11
C LEU A 26 -3.29 -0.89 1.54
N GLN A 27 -4.44 -1.45 1.94
CA GLN A 27 -4.58 -2.03 3.28
C GLN A 27 -3.54 -3.12 3.55
N VAL A 28 -3.21 -3.94 2.54
CA VAL A 28 -2.14 -4.94 2.69
C VAL A 28 -0.78 -4.31 2.99
N PHE A 29 -0.47 -3.16 2.38
CA PHE A 29 0.78 -2.44 2.68
C PHE A 29 0.70 -1.69 4.03
N ASP A 30 -0.43 -1.06 4.35
CA ASP A 30 -0.62 -0.36 5.63
C ASP A 30 -0.49 -1.32 6.83
N ASP A 31 -1.03 -2.55 6.70
CA ASP A 31 -0.95 -3.58 7.75
C ASP A 31 0.49 -4.06 8.04
N LEU A 32 1.41 -3.80 7.11
CA LEU A 32 2.81 -4.25 7.18
C LEU A 32 3.80 -3.11 7.45
N GLY A 33 3.34 -1.86 7.43
CA GLY A 33 4.19 -0.69 7.59
C GLY A 33 5.31 -0.64 6.54
N ASP A 34 6.56 -0.71 7.00
CA ASP A 34 7.75 -0.58 6.15
C ASP A 34 8.15 -1.85 5.40
N GLN A 35 7.52 -2.99 5.66
CA GLN A 35 7.92 -4.24 5.02
C GLN A 35 7.55 -4.24 3.52
N PRO A 36 8.53 -4.35 2.60
CA PRO A 36 8.25 -4.33 1.18
C PRO A 36 7.69 -5.68 0.69
N LEU A 37 6.73 -5.64 -0.23
CA LEU A 37 6.10 -6.85 -0.80
C LEU A 37 6.20 -6.90 -2.32
N SER A 38 6.21 -8.11 -2.89
CA SER A 38 5.98 -8.29 -4.32
C SER A 38 4.49 -8.32 -4.66
N VAL A 39 4.15 -8.19 -5.94
CA VAL A 39 2.75 -8.24 -6.39
C VAL A 39 2.08 -9.58 -6.07
N GLU A 40 2.80 -10.69 -6.20
CA GLU A 40 2.31 -12.03 -5.89
C GLU A 40 1.98 -12.18 -4.40
N GLU A 41 2.78 -11.56 -3.54
CA GLU A 41 2.58 -11.57 -2.10
C GLU A 41 1.38 -10.71 -1.69
N VAL A 42 1.21 -9.54 -2.33
CA VAL A 42 -0.02 -8.73 -2.16
C VAL A 42 -1.25 -9.53 -2.59
N PHE A 43 -1.20 -10.18 -3.76
CA PHE A 43 -2.28 -11.00 -4.28
C PHE A 43 -2.65 -12.15 -3.33
N ARG A 44 -1.66 -12.87 -2.81
CA ARG A 44 -1.86 -13.95 -1.82
C ARG A 44 -2.60 -13.43 -0.59
N ARG A 45 -2.13 -12.32 0.00
CA ARG A 45 -2.75 -11.72 1.20
C ARG A 45 -4.16 -11.21 0.97
N ILE A 46 -4.44 -10.62 -0.20
CA ILE A 46 -5.81 -10.21 -0.56
C ILE A 46 -6.72 -11.44 -0.66
N SER A 47 -6.23 -12.52 -1.27
CA SER A 47 -6.98 -13.76 -1.43
C SER A 47 -7.26 -14.43 -0.08
N GLU A 48 -6.32 -14.39 0.86
CA GLU A 48 -6.47 -14.88 2.24
C GLU A 48 -7.53 -14.11 3.03
N ARG A 49 -7.80 -12.85 2.67
CA ARG A 49 -8.92 -12.06 3.22
C ARG A 49 -10.27 -12.38 2.56
N GLY A 50 -10.32 -13.37 1.67
CA GLY A 50 -11.53 -13.80 0.97
C GLY A 50 -11.94 -12.90 -0.21
N LEU A 51 -11.16 -11.87 -0.56
CA LEU A 51 -11.49 -11.01 -1.67
C LEU A 51 -11.06 -11.64 -3.01
N ARG A 52 -12.03 -11.91 -3.88
CA ARG A 52 -11.79 -12.43 -5.22
C ARG A 52 -11.32 -11.31 -6.15
N VAL A 53 -10.03 -11.27 -6.45
CA VAL A 53 -9.41 -10.41 -7.47
C VAL A 53 -8.53 -11.24 -8.39
N SER A 54 -8.27 -10.76 -9.60
CA SER A 54 -7.26 -11.39 -10.46
C SER A 54 -5.86 -10.84 -10.15
N LEU A 55 -4.81 -11.63 -10.40
CA LEU A 55 -3.42 -11.14 -10.31
C LEU A 55 -3.19 -9.92 -11.21
N GLY A 56 -3.78 -9.89 -12.41
CA GLY A 56 -3.71 -8.75 -13.32
C GLY A 56 -4.32 -7.47 -12.74
N THR A 57 -5.41 -7.58 -11.97
CA THR A 57 -6.02 -6.45 -11.25
C THR A 57 -5.09 -5.90 -10.18
N VAL A 58 -4.42 -6.78 -9.43
CA VAL A 58 -3.43 -6.37 -8.42
C VAL A 58 -2.25 -5.67 -9.11
N TYR A 59 -1.72 -6.25 -10.19
CA TYR A 59 -0.63 -5.66 -10.97
C TYR A 59 -0.96 -4.25 -11.46
N ARG A 60 -2.13 -4.05 -12.08
CA ARG A 60 -2.57 -2.71 -12.55
C ARG A 60 -2.72 -1.73 -11.39
N SER A 61 -3.26 -2.18 -10.26
CA SER A 61 -3.43 -1.33 -9.07
C SER A 61 -2.08 -0.87 -8.52
N VAL A 62 -1.14 -1.80 -8.35
CA VAL A 62 0.22 -1.50 -7.86
C VAL A 62 0.95 -0.55 -8.82
N ARG A 63 0.91 -0.81 -10.13
CA ARG A 63 1.54 0.07 -11.13
C ARG A 63 0.92 1.45 -11.17
N GLN A 64 -0.40 1.55 -11.03
CA GLN A 64 -1.06 2.85 -10.97
C GLN A 64 -0.65 3.63 -9.72
N MET A 65 -0.59 2.98 -8.56
CA MET A 65 -0.14 3.60 -7.31
C MET A 65 1.33 4.02 -7.39
N GLU A 66 2.20 3.21 -7.99
CA GLU A 66 3.59 3.57 -8.30
C GLU A 66 3.66 4.83 -9.19
N ALA A 67 2.84 4.90 -10.25
CA ALA A 67 2.79 6.05 -11.14
C ALA A 67 2.26 7.33 -10.47
N GLN A 68 1.44 7.21 -9.42
CA GLN A 68 0.94 8.34 -8.63
C GLN A 68 1.80 8.64 -7.39
N GLY A 69 2.95 7.98 -7.25
CA GLY A 69 3.87 8.17 -6.13
C GLY A 69 3.45 7.52 -4.82
N VAL A 70 2.29 6.86 -4.75
CA VAL A 70 1.79 6.23 -3.51
C VAL A 70 2.66 5.05 -3.06
N LEU A 71 3.23 4.32 -4.03
CA LEU A 71 4.14 3.22 -3.79
C LEU A 71 5.51 3.50 -4.40
N HIS A 72 6.57 3.12 -3.69
CA HIS A 72 7.92 3.05 -4.25
C HIS A 72 8.28 1.60 -4.55
N SER A 73 8.88 1.37 -5.71
CA SER A 73 9.44 0.07 -6.05
C SER A 73 10.95 0.01 -5.86
N ALA A 74 11.44 -1.16 -5.51
CA ALA A 74 12.84 -1.51 -5.46
C ALA A 74 13.05 -2.84 -6.19
N TYR A 75 14.24 -3.01 -6.77
CA TYR A 75 14.65 -4.25 -7.40
C TYR A 75 15.98 -4.72 -6.82
N PRO A 76 15.97 -5.36 -5.63
CA PRO A 76 17.18 -5.94 -5.07
C PRO A 76 17.74 -6.99 -6.02
N ALA A 77 19.07 -7.03 -6.16
CA ALA A 77 19.75 -7.89 -7.14
C ALA A 77 19.24 -9.35 -7.07
N GLY A 78 18.81 -9.87 -8.22
CA GLY A 78 18.34 -11.26 -8.36
C GLY A 78 16.98 -11.57 -7.73
N THR A 79 16.24 -10.58 -7.24
CA THR A 79 14.92 -10.78 -6.63
C THR A 79 13.79 -10.18 -7.48
N LYS A 80 12.55 -10.58 -7.17
CA LYS A 80 11.35 -9.95 -7.73
C LYS A 80 11.23 -8.49 -7.30
N ARG A 81 10.57 -7.66 -8.12
CA ARG A 81 10.28 -6.26 -7.78
C ARG A 81 9.44 -6.19 -6.50
N LEU A 82 9.92 -5.42 -5.54
CA LEU A 82 9.26 -5.20 -4.27
C LEU A 82 8.71 -3.77 -4.23
N TYR A 83 7.62 -3.58 -3.50
CA TYR A 83 6.90 -2.32 -3.37
C TYR A 83 6.68 -2.00 -1.89
N ARG A 84 6.70 -0.72 -1.54
CA ARG A 84 6.41 -0.20 -0.20
C ARG A 84 5.66 1.13 -0.28
N LEU A 85 4.99 1.54 0.79
CA LEU A 85 4.32 2.83 0.87
C LEU A 85 5.30 4.00 0.80
N GLN A 86 4.88 5.07 0.12
CA GLN A 86 5.55 6.36 0.21
C GLN A 86 5.18 7.05 1.53
N GLY A 87 6.20 7.52 2.26
CA GLY A 87 6.02 8.34 3.45
C GLY A 87 5.61 7.56 4.70
N ALA A 88 6.12 6.34 4.90
CA ALA A 88 6.25 5.78 6.24
C ALA A 88 7.41 6.49 6.97
N GLU A 89 7.31 7.81 7.12
CA GLU A 89 8.08 8.48 8.17
C GLU A 89 7.47 7.99 9.50
N PRO A 90 8.27 7.57 10.50
CA PRO A 90 7.74 7.42 11.84
C PRO A 90 7.12 8.78 12.19
N VAL A 91 5.83 8.81 12.50
CA VAL A 91 5.19 10.00 13.06
C VAL A 91 5.84 10.29 14.42
N ALA A 92 7.00 10.95 14.38
CA ALA A 92 7.62 11.57 15.53
C ALA A 92 6.78 12.81 15.85
N GLY A 93 5.73 12.63 16.65
CA GLY A 93 4.96 13.77 17.15
C GLY A 93 3.48 13.53 17.39
N ASP A 94 3.14 12.54 18.21
CA ASP A 94 2.13 12.81 19.23
C ASP A 94 2.77 13.74 20.28
N ARG A 95 3.04 14.99 19.89
CA ARG A 95 3.20 16.07 20.85
C ARG A 95 1.81 16.63 21.02
N ILE A 96 1.11 16.10 22.02
CA ILE A 96 -0.01 16.79 22.65
C ILE A 96 0.49 18.20 22.98
N SER A 97 0.10 19.19 22.17
CA SER A 97 0.01 20.57 22.63
C SER A 97 -1.18 20.62 23.57
N VAL A 98 -0.90 20.42 24.85
CA VAL A 98 -1.75 20.94 25.91
C VAL A 98 -1.28 22.37 26.16
N ASN A 99 -2.18 23.30 25.81
CA ASN A 99 -2.18 24.67 26.30
C ASN A 99 -2.30 24.69 27.82
#